data_AF-A0A4Y9LMC8-F1
#
_entry.id   AF-A0A4Y9LMC8-F1
#
_cell.length_a   1.000
_cell.length_b   1.000
_cell.length_c   1.000
_cell.angle_alpha   90.00
_cell.angle_beta   90.00
_cell.angle_gamma   90.00
#
_symmetry.space_group_name_H-M   'P 1'
#
loop_
_entity.id
_entity.type
_entity.pdbx_description
1 polymer ?
#
loop_
_entity_poly.entity_id
_entity_poly.type
_entity_poly.pdbx_seq_one_letter_code
_entity_poly.pdbx_strand_id
1 'polypeptide(L)' 'MLDEGFARIRAHRNNIHRYRRLLRTRLSELERQFIERRLAEEQTALDALAAETFPVAFTLPEGQDPQGWGAGDERRP' A
#
# COMPACT_ATOMS: atom_id res chain seq x y z
N MET A 1 16.81 -10.59 -12.51
CA MET A 1 15.36 -10.66 -12.77
C MET A 1 14.53 -10.18 -11.58
N LEU A 2 14.75 -10.69 -10.36
CA LEU A 2 14.08 -10.16 -9.15
C LEU A 2 14.47 -8.71 -8.81
N ASP A 3 15.75 -8.36 -8.92
CA ASP A 3 16.23 -6.99 -8.66
C ASP A 3 15.61 -5.93 -9.57
N GLU A 4 15.28 -6.32 -10.80
CA GLU A 4 14.63 -5.44 -11.77
C GLU A 4 13.16 -5.18 -11.39
N GLY A 5 12.43 -6.21 -10.95
CA GLY A 5 11.09 -6.06 -10.40
C GLY A 5 11.08 -5.14 -9.18
N PHE A 6 12.01 -5.33 -8.24
CA PHE A 6 12.16 -4.45 -7.08
C PHE A 6 12.57 -3.02 -7.44
N ALA A 7 13.43 -2.84 -8.45
CA ALA A 7 13.79 -1.52 -8.95
C ALA A 7 12.57 -0.80 -9.53
N ARG A 8 11.73 -1.49 -10.32
CA ARG A 8 10.48 -0.95 -10.88
C ARG A 8 9.47 -0.61 -9.79
N ILE A 9 9.24 -1.50 -8.82
CA ILE A 9 8.37 -1.24 -7.66
C ILE A 9 8.82 0.02 -6.91
N ARG A 10 10.12 0.17 -6.66
CA ARG A 10 10.67 1.38 -6.02
C ARG A 10 10.46 2.64 -6.86
N ALA A 11 10.65 2.55 -8.18
CA ALA A 11 10.44 3.67 -9.10
C ALA A 11 8.99 4.15 -9.08
N HIS A 12 8.02 3.24 -9.23
CA HIS A 12 6.59 3.57 -9.19
C HIS A 12 6.18 4.20 -7.85
N ARG A 13 6.64 3.65 -6.71
CA ARG A 13 6.39 4.28 -5.40
C ARG A 13 6.94 5.70 -5.32
N ASN A 14 8.16 5.93 -5.80
CA ASN A 14 8.77 7.26 -5.81
C ASN A 14 7.99 8.24 -6.70
N ASN A 15 7.53 7.79 -7.86
CA ASN A 15 6.70 8.58 -8.77
C ASN A 15 5.37 8.96 -8.11
N ILE A 16 4.68 8.00 -7.49
CA ILE A 16 3.43 8.22 -6.74
C ILE A 16 3.64 9.26 -5.64
N HIS A 17 4.69 9.14 -4.83
CA HIS A 17 5.01 10.12 -3.80
C HIS A 17 5.28 11.52 -4.38
N ARG A 18 6.00 11.60 -5.50
CA ARG A 18 6.28 12.86 -6.20
C ARG A 18 4.99 13.51 -6.71
N TYR A 19 4.13 12.75 -7.39
CA TYR A 19 2.86 13.26 -7.92
C TYR A 19 1.91 13.71 -6.82
N ARG A 20 1.79 12.96 -5.72
CA ARG A 20 1.04 13.39 -4.53
C ARG A 20 1.56 14.70 -3.94
N ARG A 21 2.88 14.94 -3.97
CA ARG A 21 3.47 16.20 -3.52
C ARG A 21 3.18 17.34 -4.50
N LEU A 22 3.24 17.09 -5.82
CA LEU A 22 2.91 18.07 -6.85
C LEU A 22 1.44 18.51 -6.76
N LEU A 23 0.51 17.60 -6.48
CA LEU A 23 -0.91 17.96 -6.33
C LEU A 23 -1.20 18.94 -5.17
N ARG A 24 -0.27 19.10 -4.23
CA ARG A 24 -0.33 20.05 -3.12
C ARG A 24 0.19 21.44 -3.49
N THR A 25 0.80 21.62 -4.66
CA THR A 25 1.27 22.93 -5.14
C THR A 25 0.21 23.62 -5.99
N ARG A 26 0.45 24.87 -6.39
CA ARG A 26 -0.38 25.55 -7.39
C ARG A 26 -0.11 24.93 -8.75
N LEU A 27 -1.16 24.44 -9.39
CA LEU A 27 -1.16 23.82 -10.71
C LEU A 27 -2.34 24.39 -11.48
N SER A 28 -2.18 24.52 -12.79
CA SER A 28 -3.32 24.72 -13.68
C SER A 28 -4.20 23.47 -13.70
N GLU A 29 -5.44 23.64 -14.15
CA GLU A 29 -6.40 22.55 -14.28
C GLU A 29 -5.90 21.44 -15.22
N LEU A 30 -5.26 21.82 -16.33
CA LEU A 30 -4.67 20.88 -17.28
C LEU A 30 -3.52 20.08 -16.65
N GLU A 31 -2.63 20.74 -15.91
CA GLU A 31 -1.53 20.07 -15.21
C GLU A 31 -2.05 19.13 -14.12
N ARG A 32 -3.08 19.54 -13.38
CA ARG A 32 -3.74 18.71 -12.37
C ARG A 32 -4.32 17.44 -12.98
N GLN A 33 -5.12 17.57 -14.05
CA GLN A 33 -5.71 16.42 -14.74
C GLN A 33 -4.63 15.48 -15.29
N PHE A 34 -3.55 16.04 -15.86
CA PHE A 34 -2.43 15.24 -16.32
C PHE A 34 -1.78 14.47 -15.17
N ILE A 35 -1.51 15.11 -14.03
CA ILE A 35 -0.88 14.48 -12.87
C ILE A 35 -1.80 13.42 -12.26
N GLU A 36 -3.10 13.67 -12.16
CA GLU A 36 -4.07 12.71 -11.62
C GLU A 36 -4.18 11.46 -12.50
N ARG A 37 -4.24 11.64 -13.84
CA ARG A 37 -4.19 10.50 -14.78
C ARG A 37 -2.90 9.70 -14.62
N ARG A 38 -1.75 10.37 -14.59
CA ARG A 38 -0.45 9.72 -14.40
C ARG A 38 -0.36 9.01 -13.05
N LEU A 39 -0.92 9.58 -11.99
CA LEU A 39 -0.95 8.96 -10.66
C LEU A 39 -1.74 7.65 -10.67
N ALA A 40 -2.89 7.61 -11.36
CA ALA A 40 -3.69 6.39 -11.50
C ALA A 40 -2.96 5.30 -12.31
N GLU A 41 -2.27 5.69 -13.38
CA GLU A 41 -1.43 4.78 -14.18
C GLU A 41 -0.29 4.17 -13.35
N GLU A 42 0.43 4.98 -12.57
CA GLU A 42 1.51 4.48 -11.71
C GLU A 42 1.00 3.54 -10.61
N GLN A 43 -0.17 3.82 -10.03
CA GLN A 43 -0.78 2.93 -9.03
C GLN A 43 -1.17 1.59 -9.65
N THR A 44 -1.79 1.60 -10.83
CA THR A 44 -2.17 0.39 -11.55
C THR A 44 -0.94 -0.45 -11.94
N ALA A 45 0.12 0.20 -12.41
CA ALA A 45 1.37 -0.48 -12.74
C ALA A 45 2.06 -1.09 -11.51
N LEU A 46 2.01 -0.39 -10.38
CA LEU A 46 2.53 -0.91 -9.11
C LEU A 46 1.75 -2.14 -8.65
N ASP A 47 0.43 -2.11 -8.73
CA ASP A 47 -0.44 -3.21 -8.30
C ASP A 47 -0.25 -4.45 -9.19
N ALA A 48 -0.11 -4.25 -10.52
CA ALA A 48 0.23 -5.33 -11.45
C ALA A 48 1.61 -5.94 -11.15
N LEU A 49 2.63 -5.11 -10.97
CA LEU A 49 3.98 -5.58 -10.60
C LEU A 49 4.01 -6.27 -9.25
N ALA A 50 3.22 -5.82 -8.28
CA ALA A 50 3.11 -6.46 -6.98
C ALA A 50 2.46 -7.84 -7.10
N ALA A 51 1.40 -7.98 -7.90
CA ALA A 51 0.76 -9.27 -8.17
C ALA A 51 1.69 -10.25 -8.89
N GLU A 52 2.52 -9.75 -9.82
CA GLU A 52 3.52 -10.56 -10.54
C GLU A 52 4.71 -10.95 -9.65
N THR A 53 5.20 -10.03 -8.81
CA THR A 53 6.41 -10.22 -8.00
C THR A 53 6.12 -10.96 -6.69
N PHE A 54 4.93 -10.77 -6.12
CA PHE A 54 4.48 -11.39 -4.89
C PHE A 54 3.14 -12.09 -5.13
N PRO A 55 3.15 -13.36 -5.55
CA PRO A 55 1.93 -14.16 -5.66
C PRO A 55 1.51 -14.61 -4.25
N VAL A 56 1.21 -13.67 -3.34
CA VAL A 56 0.66 -13.99 -2.02
C VAL A 56 -0.34 -12.90 -1.64
N ALA A 57 -1.61 -13.28 -1.75
CA ALA A 57 -2.65 -12.73 -0.90
C ALA A 57 -2.16 -12.84 0.54
N PHE A 58 -1.87 -11.70 1.18
CA PHE A 58 -1.78 -11.65 2.63
C PHE A 58 -3.18 -11.92 3.18
N THR A 59 -3.56 -13.20 3.26
CA THR A 59 -4.56 -13.64 4.21
C THR A 59 -3.91 -13.45 5.57
N LEU A 60 -4.23 -12.32 6.21
CA LEU A 60 -4.07 -12.17 7.64
C LEU A 60 -4.62 -13.46 8.28
N PRO A 61 -3.90 -14.17 9.17
CA PRO A 61 -4.48 -15.31 9.85
C PRO A 61 -5.66 -14.80 10.66
N GLU A 62 -6.85 -15.12 10.17
CA GLU A 62 -8.13 -14.94 10.84
C GLU A 62 -8.11 -15.84 12.08
N GLY A 63 -7.77 -15.26 13.22
CA GLY A 63 -7.63 -16.01 14.46
C GLY A 63 -6.92 -15.26 15.60
N GLN A 64 -6.99 -13.93 15.64
CA GLN A 64 -6.69 -13.20 16.87
C GLN A 64 -8.00 -12.94 17.59
N ASP A 65 -8.49 -13.92 18.34
CA ASP A 65 -9.51 -13.72 19.36
C ASP A 65 -8.87 -12.91 20.51
N PRO A 66 -9.34 -11.68 20.82
CA PRO A 66 -8.92 -10.99 22.02
C PRO A 66 -9.90 -11.36 23.14
N GLN A 67 -9.82 -12.60 23.64
CA GLN A 67 -10.63 -13.05 24.77
C GLN A 67 -9.76 -13.88 25.72
N GLY A 68 -9.56 -13.55 27.00
CA GLY A 68 -10.19 -12.50 27.78
C GLY A 68 -9.32 -12.03 28.93
N TRP A 69 -9.32 -10.72 29.13
CA TRP A 69 -9.12 -10.13 30.44
C TRP A 69 -10.48 -10.08 31.13
N GLY A 70 -10.77 -11.11 31.93
CA GLY A 70 -11.81 -11.14 32.95
C GLY A 70 -11.22 -11.94 34.11
N ALA A 71 -10.59 -11.27 35.08
CA ALA A 71 -11.24 -10.81 36.29
C ALA A 71 -11.72 -11.97 37.18
N GLY A 72 -11.02 -12.11 38.32
CA GLY A 72 -11.64 -12.43 39.60
C GLY A 72 -11.78 -13.90 39.96
N ASP A 73 -11.05 -14.26 41.02
CA ASP A 73 -11.57 -15.00 42.18
C ASP A 73 -12.11 -16.42 41.94
N GLU A 74 -11.39 -17.45 42.40
CA GLU A 74 -11.86 -18.16 43.60
C GLU A 74 -10.79 -19.11 44.16
N ARG A 75 -10.96 -19.38 45.44
CA ARG A 75 -10.02 -19.93 46.41
C ARG A 75 -9.84 -21.45 46.32
N ARG A 76 -8.86 -21.91 47.12
CA ARG A 76 -8.75 -23.17 47.90
C ARG A 76 -7.98 -24.35 47.28
N PRO A 77 -7.48 -25.29 48.11
CA PRO A 77 -7.62 -25.41 49.58
C PRO A 77 -6.36 -25.05 50.39
#